data_AF-A0A7C3TCL9-F1
#
_entry.id   AF-A0A7C3TCL9-F1
#
_cell.length_a   1.000
_cell.length_b   1.000
_cell.length_c   1.000
_cell.angle_alpha   90.00
_cell.angle_beta   90.00
_cell.angle_gamma   90.00
#
_symmetry.space_group_name_H-M   'P 1'
#
loop_
_entity.id
_entity.type
_entity.pdbx_description
1 polymer ?
#
loop_
_entity_poly.entity_id
_entity_poly.type
_entity_poly.pdbx_seq_one_letter_code
_entity_poly.pdbx_strand_id
1 'polypeptide(L)'
;MIRIKKVELWQSYEPFEEASIRGEIAANKFWHKDIEKACLELGGHNFDRGYCYRVLMYIQRPDQVKNAVRTIIKLVPGNIKWINLLFYKSSEKDEYEKVDVIDNLHALKDKIRRNDEKAKELAIKL
;
A
#
# COMPACT_ATOMS: atom_id res chain seq x y z
N MET A 1 -9.93 -6.25 -21.63
CA MET A 1 -9.53 -5.32 -20.54
C MET A 1 -9.77 -6.05 -19.24
N ILE A 2 -8.69 -6.43 -18.57
CA ILE A 2 -8.72 -7.33 -17.42
C ILE A 2 -9.09 -6.51 -16.17
N ARG A 3 -10.14 -6.90 -15.43
CA ARG A 3 -10.73 -6.10 -14.35
C ARG A 3 -10.20 -6.55 -13.00
N ILE A 4 -9.10 -5.92 -12.58
CA ILE A 4 -8.62 -5.93 -11.20
C ILE A 4 -9.78 -5.50 -10.28
N LYS A 5 -10.09 -6.30 -9.25
CA LYS A 5 -11.05 -5.88 -8.23
C LYS A 5 -10.33 -4.98 -7.23
N LYS A 6 -10.62 -3.68 -7.29
CA LYS A 6 -10.15 -2.68 -6.34
C LYS A 6 -11.19 -2.46 -5.24
N VAL A 7 -10.75 -2.54 -3.99
CA VAL A 7 -11.55 -2.25 -2.81
C VAL A 7 -10.88 -1.12 -2.05
N GLU A 8 -11.55 0.01 -1.92
CA GLU A 8 -11.09 1.09 -1.06
C GLU A 8 -11.28 0.65 0.40
N LEU A 9 -10.20 0.68 1.17
CA LEU A 9 -10.22 0.28 2.57
C LEU A 9 -10.41 1.49 3.48
N TRP A 10 -9.77 2.62 3.15
CA TRP A 10 -9.61 3.72 4.10
C TRP A 10 -9.10 5.00 3.47
N GLN A 11 -9.48 6.13 4.08
CA GLN A 11 -8.91 7.46 3.82
C GLN A 11 -8.51 8.14 5.14
N SER A 12 -7.53 9.05 5.09
CA SER A 12 -6.85 9.70 6.22
C SER A 12 -7.72 10.38 7.29
N TYR A 13 -9.02 10.54 7.05
CA TYR A 13 -9.98 11.12 7.98
C TYR A 13 -10.75 10.07 8.81
N GLU A 14 -10.61 8.78 8.49
CA GLU A 14 -11.28 7.67 9.17
C GLU A 14 -10.39 7.04 10.27
N PRO A 15 -10.96 6.34 11.27
CA PRO A 15 -10.18 5.59 12.25
C PRO A 15 -9.30 4.49 11.61
N PHE A 16 -8.01 4.46 11.97
CA PHE A 16 -7.06 3.57 11.30
C PHE A 16 -7.32 2.07 11.54
N GLU A 17 -7.84 1.69 12.73
CA GLU A 17 -8.14 0.28 13.04
C GLU A 17 -9.24 -0.27 12.11
N GLU A 18 -10.15 0.59 11.67
CA GLU A 18 -11.23 0.24 10.77
C GLU A 18 -10.71 -0.19 9.40
N ALA A 19 -9.64 0.44 8.90
CA ALA A 19 -8.97 0.04 7.66
C ALA A 19 -8.53 -1.43 7.69
N SER A 20 -7.98 -1.87 8.82
CA SER A 20 -7.47 -3.23 8.98
C SER A 20 -8.58 -4.27 9.02
N ILE A 21 -9.71 -3.94 9.66
CA ILE A 21 -10.90 -4.77 9.73
C ILE A 21 -11.58 -4.85 8.36
N ARG A 22 -11.75 -3.72 7.66
CA ARG A 22 -12.27 -3.68 6.29
C ARG A 22 -11.41 -4.51 5.34
N GLY A 23 -10.09 -4.45 5.50
CA GLY A 23 -9.13 -5.27 4.75
C GLY A 23 -9.33 -6.77 4.97
N GLU A 24 -9.44 -7.21 6.23
CA GLU A 24 -9.71 -8.61 6.59
C GLU A 24 -11.05 -9.10 6.02
N ILE A 25 -12.12 -8.31 6.14
CA ILE A 25 -13.44 -8.63 5.58
C ILE A 25 -13.37 -8.75 4.05
N ALA A 26 -12.69 -7.81 3.39
CA ALA A 26 -12.52 -7.83 1.94
C ALA A 26 -11.72 -9.06 1.48
N ALA A 27 -10.64 -9.40 2.18
CA ALA A 27 -9.84 -10.59 1.90
C ALA A 27 -10.70 -11.86 2.01
N ASN A 28 -11.43 -12.03 3.11
CA ASN A 28 -12.28 -13.21 3.30
C ASN A 28 -13.41 -13.30 2.25
N LYS A 29 -13.89 -12.15 1.75
CA LYS A 29 -14.98 -12.11 0.77
C LYS A 29 -14.53 -12.34 -0.67
N PHE A 30 -13.38 -11.80 -1.06
CA PHE A 30 -12.96 -11.73 -2.46
C PHE A 30 -11.78 -12.64 -2.80
N TRP A 31 -11.06 -13.17 -1.82
CA TRP A 31 -9.93 -14.07 -2.03
C TRP A 31 -10.41 -15.51 -2.23
N HIS A 32 -10.90 -15.80 -3.43
CA HIS A 32 -11.32 -17.14 -3.85
C HIS A 32 -10.29 -17.80 -4.78
N LYS A 33 -10.53 -19.03 -5.21
CA LYS A 33 -9.59 -19.88 -5.98
C LYS A 33 -8.97 -19.26 -7.26
N ASP A 34 -9.57 -18.22 -7.82
CA ASP A 34 -9.06 -17.57 -9.03
C ASP A 34 -8.17 -16.36 -8.69
N ILE A 35 -8.04 -16.01 -7.41
CA ILE A 35 -7.23 -14.92 -6.89
C ILE A 35 -5.99 -15.50 -6.21
N GLU A 36 -4.84 -15.36 -6.87
CA GLU A 36 -3.57 -15.90 -6.37
C GLU A 36 -2.86 -14.94 -5.42
N LYS A 37 -3.13 -13.64 -5.55
CA LYS A 37 -2.47 -12.58 -4.77
C LYS A 37 -3.33 -11.33 -4.66
N ALA A 38 -3.02 -10.51 -3.66
CA ALA A 38 -3.50 -9.14 -3.57
C ALA A 38 -2.34 -8.16 -3.39
N CYS A 39 -2.56 -6.92 -3.80
CA CYS A 39 -1.67 -5.81 -3.52
C CYS A 39 -2.39 -4.80 -2.64
N LEU A 40 -1.73 -4.40 -1.57
CA LEU A 40 -2.09 -3.23 -0.81
C LEU A 40 -1.44 -2.00 -1.45
N GLU A 41 -2.26 -1.06 -1.88
CA GLU A 41 -1.84 0.24 -2.40
C GLU A 41 -2.07 1.29 -1.32
N LEU A 42 -1.01 1.95 -0.88
CA LEU A 42 -1.09 3.18 -0.10
C LEU A 42 -0.62 4.34 -0.96
N GLY A 43 -1.51 5.30 -1.23
CA GLY A 43 -1.12 6.59 -1.79
C GLY A 43 -1.19 7.68 -0.74
N GLY A 44 -0.39 8.73 -0.88
CA GLY A 44 -0.49 9.88 0.01
C GLY A 44 0.31 11.09 -0.39
N HIS A 45 0.07 12.19 0.32
CA HIS A 45 0.74 13.46 0.16
C HIS A 45 1.38 13.91 1.48
N ASN A 46 2.66 14.28 1.40
CA ASN A 46 3.39 14.87 2.50
C ASN A 46 3.47 16.39 2.31
N PHE A 47 2.57 17.13 2.97
CA PHE A 47 2.51 18.60 2.85
C PHE A 47 3.79 19.28 3.33
N ASP A 48 4.39 18.79 4.42
CA ASP A 48 5.59 19.40 5.01
C ASP A 48 6.79 19.36 4.05
N ARG A 49 6.74 18.49 3.04
CA ARG A 49 7.85 18.25 2.11
C ARG A 49 7.47 18.33 0.63
N GLY A 50 6.21 18.68 0.33
CA GLY A 50 5.72 18.91 -1.03
C GLY A 50 5.83 17.72 -1.99
N TYR A 51 5.75 16.47 -1.51
CA TYR A 51 5.81 15.29 -2.38
C TYR A 51 4.63 14.33 -2.20
N CYS A 52 4.22 13.72 -3.33
CA CYS A 52 3.31 12.59 -3.39
C CYS A 52 4.09 11.27 -3.34
N TYR A 53 3.50 10.23 -2.75
CA TYR A 53 4.08 8.90 -2.76
C TYR A 53 3.02 7.84 -3.04
N ARG A 54 3.48 6.71 -3.56
CA ARG A 54 2.71 5.47 -3.73
C ARG A 54 3.56 4.32 -3.21
N VAL A 55 3.00 3.54 -2.29
CA VAL A 55 3.61 2.32 -1.76
C VAL A 55 2.72 1.14 -2.14
N LEU A 56 3.34 0.11 -2.69
CA LEU A 56 2.69 -1.14 -3.06
C LEU A 56 3.27 -2.26 -2.21
N MET A 57 2.42 -3.09 -1.62
CA MET A 57 2.83 -4.25 -0.83
C MET A 57 2.04 -5.48 -1.26
N TYR A 58 2.74 -6.52 -1.70
CA TYR A 58 2.12 -7.78 -2.08
C TYR A 58 1.80 -8.66 -0.88
N ILE A 59 0.68 -9.35 -1.01
CA ILE A 59 0.15 -10.24 -0.01
C ILE A 59 -0.23 -11.52 -0.75
N GLN A 60 0.33 -12.64 -0.30
CA GLN A 60 0.11 -13.95 -0.92
C GLN A 60 -1.00 -14.74 -0.22
N ARG A 61 -1.36 -14.34 1.01
CA ARG A 61 -2.37 -15.04 1.79
C ARG A 61 -3.34 -14.06 2.46
N PRO A 62 -4.65 -14.38 2.50
CA PRO A 62 -5.66 -13.48 3.06
C PRO A 62 -5.43 -13.15 4.55
N ASP A 63 -4.89 -14.08 5.33
CA ASP A 63 -4.59 -13.89 6.77
C ASP A 63 -3.57 -12.77 7.04
N GLN A 64 -2.75 -12.43 6.05
CA GLN A 64 -1.70 -11.42 6.17
C GLN A 64 -2.23 -9.99 5.99
N VAL A 65 -3.43 -9.81 5.41
CA VAL A 65 -3.97 -8.50 5.02
C VAL A 65 -4.11 -7.56 6.20
N LYS A 66 -4.70 -8.03 7.30
CA LYS A 66 -4.92 -7.22 8.50
C LYS A 66 -3.63 -6.61 9.03
N ASN A 67 -2.59 -7.43 9.15
CA ASN A 67 -1.28 -6.99 9.64
C ASN A 67 -0.59 -6.07 8.62
N ALA A 68 -0.65 -6.39 7.33
CA ALA A 68 -0.09 -5.54 6.28
C ALA A 68 -0.69 -4.13 6.28
N VAL A 69 -2.02 -4.01 6.42
CA VAL A 69 -2.72 -2.72 6.52
C VAL A 69 -2.25 -1.94 7.75
N ARG A 70 -2.25 -2.56 8.93
CA ARG A 70 -1.77 -1.92 10.16
C ARG A 70 -0.34 -1.41 10.03
N THR A 71 0.50 -2.20 9.39
CA THR A 71 1.92 -1.90 9.23
C THR A 71 2.14 -0.75 8.24
N ILE A 72 1.51 -0.76 7.06
CA ILE A 72 1.74 0.26 6.04
C ILE A 72 1.28 1.65 6.51
N ILE A 73 0.15 1.73 7.23
CA ILE A 73 -0.39 2.99 7.75
C ILE A 73 0.61 3.67 8.69
N LYS A 74 1.22 2.88 9.58
CA LYS A 74 2.14 3.34 10.61
C LYS A 74 3.49 3.79 10.04
N LEU A 75 3.95 3.20 8.94
CA LEU A 75 5.31 3.40 8.46
C LEU A 75 5.48 4.55 7.49
N VAL A 76 4.43 4.90 6.75
CA VAL A 76 4.58 5.87 5.67
C VAL A 76 4.25 7.28 6.20
N PRO A 77 5.11 8.29 5.99
CA PRO A 77 4.89 9.65 6.50
C PRO A 77 3.78 10.39 5.74
N GLY A 78 3.33 11.55 6.24
CA GLY A 78 2.38 12.43 5.53
C GLY A 78 0.96 12.41 6.07
N ASN A 79 0.18 13.39 5.61
CA ASN A 79 -1.04 13.85 6.26
C ASN A 79 -2.30 13.37 5.55
N ILE A 80 -2.25 13.20 4.22
CA ILE A 80 -3.35 12.62 3.43
C ILE A 80 -2.89 11.27 2.91
N LYS A 81 -3.69 10.24 3.17
CA LYS A 81 -3.42 8.85 2.83
C LYS A 81 -4.71 8.18 2.38
N TRP A 82 -4.62 7.30 1.40
CA TRP A 82 -5.69 6.36 1.08
C TRP A 82 -5.11 4.97 0.91
N ILE A 83 -5.91 3.97 1.22
CA ILE A 83 -5.54 2.57 1.10
C ILE A 83 -6.53 1.85 0.21
N ASN A 84 -6.02 1.15 -0.78
CA ASN A 84 -6.78 0.23 -1.60
C ASN A 84 -6.20 -1.18 -1.49
N LEU A 85 -7.08 -2.17 -1.56
CA LEU A 85 -6.72 -3.57 -1.74
C LEU A 85 -7.13 -4.01 -3.14
N LEU A 86 -6.15 -4.48 -3.90
CA LEU A 86 -6.31 -4.89 -5.30
C LEU A 86 -6.15 -6.40 -5.38
N PHE A 87 -7.14 -7.10 -5.88
CA PHE A 87 -7.10 -8.56 -6.06
C PHE A 87 -6.79 -8.90 -7.51
N TYR A 88 -5.82 -9.80 -7.71
CA TYR A 88 -5.33 -10.18 -9.04
C TYR A 88 -5.63 -11.65 -9.33
N LYS A 89 -6.16 -11.92 -10.53
CA LYS A 89 -6.19 -13.29 -11.09
C LYS A 89 -4.85 -13.65 -11.73
N SER A 90 -4.61 -14.96 -11.90
CA SER A 90 -3.41 -15.51 -12.53
C SER A 90 -3.14 -14.98 -13.95
N SER A 91 -4.19 -14.62 -14.68
CA SER A 91 -4.12 -14.09 -16.04
C SER A 91 -3.96 -12.58 -16.13
N GLU A 92 -4.02 -11.86 -15.00
CA GLU A 92 -3.97 -10.40 -15.01
C GLU A 92 -2.52 -9.91 -15.00
N LYS A 93 -2.19 -9.03 -15.95
CA LYS A 93 -0.95 -8.25 -15.86
C LYS A 93 -1.05 -7.35 -14.66
N ASP A 94 -0.16 -7.54 -13.72
CA ASP A 94 -0.04 -6.65 -12.59
C ASP A 94 0.33 -5.24 -13.08
N GLU A 95 -0.11 -4.18 -12.40
CA GLU A 95 0.46 -2.82 -12.61
C GLU A 95 1.99 -2.75 -12.31
N TYR A 96 2.59 -3.89 -11.97
CA TYR A 96 3.93 -4.12 -11.44
C TYR A 96 5.03 -4.37 -12.46
N GLU A 97 4.81 -4.37 -13.78
CA GLU A 97 5.96 -4.41 -14.72
C GLU A 97 6.85 -3.13 -14.63
N LYS A 98 6.50 -2.15 -13.78
CA LYS A 98 7.18 -0.85 -13.69
C LYS A 98 7.62 -0.38 -12.29
N VAL A 99 7.43 -1.16 -11.22
CA VAL A 99 7.69 -0.67 -9.85
C VAL A 99 8.66 -1.59 -9.11
N ASP A 100 9.68 -1.01 -8.49
CA ASP A 100 10.63 -1.72 -7.63
C ASP A 100 9.90 -2.61 -6.62
N VAL A 101 10.09 -3.92 -6.75
CA VAL A 101 9.53 -4.92 -5.85
C VAL A 101 10.20 -4.75 -4.49
N ILE A 102 9.38 -4.68 -3.44
CA ILE A 102 9.88 -4.62 -2.07
C ILE A 102 9.58 -5.96 -1.41
N ASP A 103 10.63 -6.78 -1.32
CA ASP A 103 10.54 -8.20 -0.96
C ASP A 103 10.15 -8.42 0.51
N ASN A 104 10.38 -7.42 1.37
CA ASN A 104 9.99 -7.48 2.77
C ASN A 104 9.81 -6.09 3.41
N LEU A 105 9.22 -6.11 4.60
CA LEU A 105 8.91 -4.91 5.36
C LEU A 105 10.15 -4.08 5.73
N HIS A 106 11.29 -4.71 5.94
CA HIS A 106 12.53 -4.03 6.31
C HIS A 106 13.07 -3.21 5.13
N ALA A 107 13.10 -3.80 3.93
CA ALA A 107 13.44 -3.12 2.70
C ALA A 107 12.51 -1.92 2.41
N LEU A 108 11.22 -2.04 2.75
CA LEU A 108 10.28 -0.91 2.65
C LEU A 108 10.69 0.23 3.58
N LYS A 109 10.98 -0.07 4.85
CA LYS A 109 11.41 0.94 5.83
C LYS A 109 12.67 1.65 5.38
N ASP A 110 13.67 0.91 4.92
CA ASP A 110 14.94 1.50 4.45
C ASP A 110 14.77 2.37 3.22
N LYS A 111 13.86 1.98 2.31
CA LYS A 111 13.57 2.79 1.12
C LYS A 111 12.84 4.08 1.49
N ILE A 112 11.85 4.00 2.39
CA ILE A 112 11.18 5.19 2.93
C ILE A 112 12.19 6.11 3.60
N ARG A 113 13.06 5.57 4.47
CA ARG A 113 14.09 6.36 5.16
C ARG A 113 15.05 7.06 4.19
N ARG A 114 15.57 6.34 3.20
CA ARG A 114 16.48 6.91 2.19
C ARG A 114 15.82 8.00 1.35
N ASN A 115 14.56 7.79 0.97
CA ASN A 115 13.80 8.82 0.25
C ASN A 115 13.52 10.03 1.14
N ASP A 116 13.26 9.82 2.43
CA ASP A 116 13.06 10.88 3.42
C ASP A 116 14.33 11.73 3.62
N GLU A 117 15.50 11.09 3.71
CA GLU A 117 16.81 11.74 3.80
C GLU A 117 17.13 12.56 2.55
N LYS A 118 16.96 11.97 1.35
CA LYS A 118 17.14 12.70 0.08
C LYS A 118 16.21 13.91 -0.04
N ALA A 119 14.94 13.76 0.38
CA ALA A 119 14.00 14.88 0.37
C ALA A 119 14.43 16.01 1.31
N LYS A 120 14.98 15.70 2.50
CA LYS A 120 15.56 16.70 3.41
C LYS A 120 16.75 17.42 2.79
N GLU A 121 17.68 16.69 2.19
CA GLU A 121 18.86 17.27 1.53
C GLU A 121 18.46 18.25 0.41
N LEU A 122 17.46 17.89 -0.39
CA LEU A 122 16.95 18.74 -1.46
C LEU A 122 16.27 20.00 -0.92
N ALA A 123 15.54 19.90 0.20
CA ALA A 123 14.85 21.04 0.81
C ALA A 123 15.82 22.07 1.44
N ILE A 124 17.00 21.65 1.91
CA ILE A 124 18.03 22.55 2.49
C ILE A 124 18.78 23.33 1.39
N LYS A 125 18.74 22.87 0.13
CA LYS A 125 19.43 23.51 -1.00
C LYS A 125 18.61 24.59 -1.72
N LEU A 126 17.38 24.85 -1.29
CA LEU A 126 16.51 25.92 -1.78
C LEU A 126 16.51 27.09 -0.80
#